data_AF-A0A2G6JEH3-F1
#
_entry.id   AF-A0A2G6JEH3-F1
#
_cell.length_a   1.000
_cell.length_b   1.000
_cell.length_c   1.000
_cell.angle_alpha   90.00
_cell.angle_beta   90.00
_cell.angle_gamma   90.00
#
_symmetry.space_group_name_H-M   'P 1'
#
loop_
_entity.id
_entity.type
_entity.pdbx_description
1 polymer ?
#
loop_
_entity_poly.entity_id
_entity_poly.type
_entity_poly.pdbx_seq_one_letter_code
_entity_poly.pdbx_strand_id
1 'polypeptide(L)'
;MGRKHYIVSGSLVILVLVFVVFSRPPHKEKRSALVVVGNAVAGAKYHHVPMIATGASALRARHNLKVIAQATEYMGTFGSNTGLFRDIAKVAARCDHECPQLLDVLDLAARSKEESWKIVRLAEEACRCETPEDYARWHVMYDRQSEAVTYPSVAAAIEAEGRN
;
A
#
# COMPACT_ATOMS: atom_id res chain seq x y z
N MET A 1 1.85 38.13 6.36
CA MET A 1 2.41 37.01 5.56
C MET A 1 1.38 35.87 5.52
N GLY A 2 0.52 35.86 4.49
CA GLY A 2 -0.51 34.82 4.34
C GLY A 2 0.10 33.54 3.78
N ARG A 3 -0.08 32.41 4.48
CA ARG A 3 0.25 31.08 3.94
C ARG A 3 -0.62 30.85 2.71
N LYS A 4 0.00 30.78 1.53
CA LYS A 4 -0.67 30.37 0.31
C LYS A 4 -1.05 28.90 0.48
N HIS A 5 -2.33 28.62 0.73
CA HIS A 5 -2.89 27.28 0.64
C HIS A 5 -2.90 26.90 -0.84
N TYR A 6 -1.91 26.13 -1.27
CA TYR A 6 -1.96 25.48 -2.57
C TYR A 6 -3.04 24.41 -2.50
N ILE A 7 -4.25 24.74 -2.96
CA ILE A 7 -5.25 23.74 -3.31
C ILE A 7 -4.68 23.05 -4.54
N VAL A 8 -3.89 21.99 -4.31
CA VAL A 8 -3.57 21.04 -5.37
C VAL A 8 -4.89 20.38 -5.71
N SER A 9 -5.59 20.94 -6.70
CA SER A 9 -6.79 20.36 -7.28
C SER A 9 -6.49 18.91 -7.64
N GLY A 10 -7.39 17.97 -7.33
CA GLY A 10 -7.26 16.57 -7.74
C GLY A 10 -7.00 16.43 -9.25
N SER A 11 -7.46 17.40 -10.05
CA SER A 11 -7.18 17.50 -11.49
C SER A 11 -5.70 17.68 -11.81
N LEU A 12 -4.91 18.40 -11.00
CA LEU A 12 -3.47 18.58 -11.21
C LEU A 12 -2.69 17.29 -10.91
N VAL A 13 -3.13 16.53 -9.91
CA VAL A 13 -2.57 15.22 -9.54
C VAL A 13 -2.82 14.20 -10.63
N ILE A 14 -4.06 14.16 -11.14
CA ILE A 14 -4.42 13.36 -12.30
C ILE A 14 -3.55 13.76 -13.50
N LEU A 15 -3.35 15.06 -13.72
CA LEU A 15 -2.48 15.57 -14.80
C LEU A 15 -1.03 15.10 -14.68
N VAL A 16 -0.44 15.09 -13.49
CA VAL A 16 0.93 14.60 -13.28
C VAL A 16 1.01 13.09 -13.46
N LEU A 17 0.05 12.32 -12.91
CA LEU A 17 -0.01 10.87 -13.10
C LEU A 17 -0.20 10.50 -14.59
N VAL A 18 -1.08 11.21 -15.28
CA VAL A 18 -1.31 11.10 -16.73
C VAL A 18 -0.03 11.45 -17.48
N PHE A 19 0.58 12.61 -17.23
CA PHE A 19 1.78 13.04 -17.96
C PHE A 19 2.94 12.04 -17.80
N VAL A 20 3.09 11.43 -16.62
CA VAL A 20 4.08 10.36 -16.39
C VAL A 20 3.70 9.06 -17.12
N VAL A 21 2.42 8.68 -17.17
CA VAL A 21 1.94 7.51 -17.93
C VAL A 21 2.15 7.66 -19.45
N PHE A 22 2.08 8.89 -19.98
CA PHE A 22 2.18 9.16 -21.43
C PHE A 22 3.60 9.47 -21.93
N SER A 23 4.58 9.71 -21.04
CA SER A 23 5.95 10.08 -21.44
C SER A 23 6.78 8.89 -21.99
N ARG A 24 6.48 7.66 -21.55
CA ARG A 24 6.90 6.36 -22.14
C ARG A 24 5.89 5.32 -21.64
N PRO A 25 5.16 4.57 -22.50
CA PRO A 25 4.06 3.74 -22.03
C PRO A 25 4.59 2.70 -21.04
N PRO A 26 4.17 2.74 -19.76
CA PRO A 26 4.56 1.71 -18.81
C PRO A 26 4.07 0.35 -19.30
N HIS A 27 4.83 -0.73 -19.04
CA HIS A 27 4.36 -2.10 -19.25
C HIS A 27 2.96 -2.28 -18.64
N LYS A 28 2.12 -3.10 -19.27
CA LYS A 28 0.68 -3.26 -19.01
C LYS A 28 0.32 -3.29 -17.51
N GLU A 29 1.09 -3.99 -16.70
CA GLU A 29 0.90 -4.14 -15.26
C GLU A 29 1.08 -2.83 -14.48
N LYS A 30 2.11 -2.04 -14.81
CA LYS A 30 2.36 -0.74 -14.19
C LYS A 30 1.28 0.26 -14.57
N ARG A 31 0.80 0.23 -15.82
CA ARG A 31 -0.37 1.03 -16.22
C ARG A 31 -1.60 0.65 -15.39
N SER A 32 -1.87 -0.64 -15.23
CA SER A 32 -3.00 -1.13 -14.44
C SER A 32 -2.92 -0.68 -12.98
N ALA A 33 -1.75 -0.80 -12.35
CA ALA A 33 -1.55 -0.35 -10.98
C ALA A 33 -1.75 1.17 -10.82
N LEU A 34 -1.25 1.97 -11.76
CA LEU A 34 -1.43 3.43 -11.73
C LEU A 34 -2.90 3.84 -11.93
N VAL A 35 -3.67 3.09 -12.72
CA VAL A 35 -5.12 3.33 -12.87
C VAL A 35 -5.84 3.05 -11.54
N VAL A 36 -5.51 1.95 -10.87
CA VAL A 36 -6.09 1.62 -9.55
C VAL A 36 -5.76 2.71 -8.53
N VAL A 37 -4.49 3.11 -8.44
CA VAL A 37 -4.05 4.23 -7.57
C VAL A 37 -4.83 5.51 -7.91
N GLY A 38 -4.94 5.86 -9.19
CA GLY A 38 -5.65 7.06 -9.64
C GLY A 38 -7.12 7.06 -9.23
N ASN A 39 -7.80 5.93 -9.42
CA ASN A 39 -9.20 5.77 -9.03
C ASN A 39 -9.39 5.83 -7.51
N ALA A 40 -8.50 5.18 -6.75
CA ALA A 40 -8.52 5.24 -5.28
C ALA A 40 -8.33 6.67 -4.77
N VAL A 41 -7.35 7.42 -5.32
CA VAL A 41 -7.12 8.83 -4.96
C VAL A 41 -8.32 9.70 -5.33
N ALA A 42 -8.94 9.49 -6.49
CA ALA A 42 -10.10 10.27 -6.93
C ALA A 42 -11.36 10.01 -6.07
N GLY A 43 -11.52 8.79 -5.53
CA GLY A 43 -12.64 8.42 -4.67
C GLY A 43 -12.43 8.74 -3.18
N ALA A 44 -11.21 9.07 -2.75
CA ALA A 44 -10.90 9.28 -1.34
C ALA A 44 -11.42 10.64 -0.84
N LYS A 45 -12.05 10.65 0.35
CA LYS A 45 -12.48 11.89 1.01
C LYS A 45 -11.32 12.63 1.69
N TYR A 46 -10.32 11.89 2.17
CA TYR A 46 -9.17 12.40 2.92
C TYR A 46 -7.89 11.63 2.50
N HIS A 47 -6.73 12.00 3.05
CA HIS A 47 -5.46 11.28 2.84
C HIS A 47 -4.90 11.25 1.40
N HIS A 48 -5.34 12.19 0.55
CA HIS A 48 -4.83 12.36 -0.82
C HIS A 48 -3.29 12.40 -0.89
N VAL A 49 -2.63 13.17 -0.02
CA VAL A 49 -1.15 13.35 -0.05
C VAL A 49 -0.40 12.02 0.13
N PRO A 50 -0.62 11.21 1.18
CA PRO A 50 0.03 9.92 1.31
C PRO A 50 -0.34 8.94 0.19
N MET A 51 -1.59 8.94 -0.30
CA MET A 51 -1.97 8.09 -1.44
C MET A 51 -1.23 8.46 -2.74
N ILE A 52 -1.04 9.76 -2.99
CA ILE A 52 -0.26 10.26 -4.12
C ILE A 52 1.22 9.85 -3.99
N ALA A 53 1.78 9.97 -2.78
CA ALA A 53 3.14 9.53 -2.51
C ALA A 53 3.32 8.03 -2.78
N THR A 54 2.30 7.22 -2.48
CA THR A 54 2.26 5.79 -2.82
C THR A 54 2.21 5.55 -4.33
N GLY A 55 1.42 6.34 -5.06
CA GLY A 55 1.43 6.33 -6.52
C GLY A 55 2.81 6.62 -7.13
N ALA A 56 3.56 7.54 -6.54
CA ALA A 56 4.94 7.81 -6.95
C ALA A 56 5.87 6.61 -6.69
N SER A 57 5.62 5.81 -5.65
CA SER A 57 6.35 4.56 -5.41
C SER A 57 6.11 3.53 -6.52
N ALA A 58 4.87 3.40 -7.03
CA ALA A 58 4.56 2.52 -8.16
C ALA A 58 5.32 2.88 -9.44
N LEU A 59 5.65 4.16 -9.65
CA LEU A 59 6.46 4.58 -10.79
C LEU A 59 7.88 4.01 -10.73
N ARG A 60 8.46 3.97 -9.53
CA ARG A 60 9.84 3.50 -9.27
C ARG A 60 9.94 1.99 -9.16
N ALA A 61 8.88 1.34 -8.69
CA ALA A 61 8.84 -0.10 -8.51
C ALA A 61 9.00 -0.86 -9.85
N ARG A 62 9.78 -1.94 -9.81
CA ARG A 62 9.85 -2.92 -10.90
C ARG A 62 8.89 -4.07 -10.69
N HIS A 63 8.79 -4.55 -9.44
CA HIS A 63 7.95 -5.66 -9.01
C HIS A 63 6.88 -5.18 -8.02
N ASN A 64 6.02 -6.09 -7.56
CA ASN A 64 5.07 -5.89 -6.45
C ASN A 64 4.07 -4.74 -6.66
N LEU A 65 3.80 -4.36 -7.92
CA LEU A 65 2.89 -3.28 -8.29
C LEU A 65 1.47 -3.50 -7.74
N LYS A 66 1.02 -4.76 -7.65
CA LYS A 66 -0.26 -5.13 -7.06
C LYS A 66 -0.34 -4.75 -5.58
N VAL A 67 0.73 -4.99 -4.80
CA VAL A 67 0.80 -4.61 -3.38
C VAL A 67 0.67 -3.10 -3.23
N ILE A 68 1.37 -2.33 -4.07
CA ILE A 68 1.35 -0.86 -4.01
C ILE A 68 -0.04 -0.31 -4.35
N ALA A 69 -0.69 -0.89 -5.36
CA ALA A 69 -2.06 -0.54 -5.75
C ALA A 69 -3.06 -0.82 -4.62
N GLN A 70 -3.04 -2.05 -4.08
CA GLN A 70 -3.96 -2.47 -3.02
C GLN A 70 -3.71 -1.71 -1.70
N ALA A 71 -2.45 -1.38 -1.39
CA ALA A 71 -2.13 -0.53 -0.24
C ALA A 71 -2.74 0.87 -0.39
N THR A 72 -2.80 1.40 -1.61
CA THR A 72 -3.45 2.68 -1.89
C THR A 72 -4.96 2.59 -1.68
N GLU A 73 -5.61 1.52 -2.14
CA GLU A 73 -7.03 1.28 -1.87
C GLU A 73 -7.31 1.21 -0.37
N TYR A 74 -6.51 0.44 0.38
CA TYR A 74 -6.63 0.33 1.83
C TYR A 74 -6.43 1.66 2.56
N MET A 75 -5.59 2.59 2.07
CA MET A 75 -5.54 3.96 2.64
C MET A 75 -6.86 4.71 2.50
N GLY A 76 -7.56 4.51 1.39
CA GLY A 76 -8.87 5.11 1.15
C GLY A 76 -9.96 4.55 2.06
N THR A 77 -9.82 3.28 2.47
CA THR A 77 -10.78 2.59 3.34
C THR A 77 -10.47 2.73 4.83
N PHE A 78 -9.21 2.57 5.21
CA PHE A 78 -8.73 2.48 6.59
C PHE A 78 -7.89 3.71 6.95
N GLY A 79 -8.54 4.87 7.07
CA GLY A 79 -7.86 6.16 7.23
C GLY A 79 -6.87 6.20 8.42
N SER A 80 -7.22 5.55 9.53
CA SER A 80 -6.40 5.43 10.75
C SER A 80 -5.06 4.72 10.52
N ASN A 81 -5.00 3.80 9.55
CA ASN A 81 -3.84 2.99 9.22
C ASN A 81 -3.10 3.46 7.96
N THR A 82 -3.41 4.65 7.42
CA THR A 82 -2.78 5.21 6.22
C THR A 82 -1.24 5.19 6.27
N GLY A 83 -0.66 5.50 7.44
CA GLY A 83 0.80 5.48 7.64
C GLY A 83 1.41 4.10 7.44
N LEU A 84 0.77 3.07 8.00
CA LEU A 84 1.18 1.68 7.90
C LEU A 84 1.17 1.19 6.44
N PHE A 85 0.07 1.37 5.71
CA PHE A 85 -0.03 0.96 4.31
C PHE A 85 1.01 1.67 3.44
N ARG A 86 1.32 2.93 3.75
CA ARG A 86 2.30 3.72 2.98
C ARG A 86 3.69 3.14 3.17
N ASP A 87 4.01 2.72 4.38
CA ASP A 87 5.33 2.19 4.68
C ASP A 87 5.49 0.76 4.14
N ILE A 88 4.44 -0.08 4.15
CA ILE A 88 4.41 -1.35 3.41
C ILE A 88 4.60 -1.12 1.91
N ALA A 89 3.91 -0.15 1.32
CA ALA A 89 4.06 0.14 -0.11
C ALA A 89 5.47 0.63 -0.49
N LYS A 90 6.17 1.35 0.41
CA LYS A 90 7.58 1.71 0.24
C LYS A 90 8.50 0.49 0.31
N VAL A 91 8.19 -0.48 1.17
CA VAL A 91 8.93 -1.75 1.21
C VAL A 91 8.74 -2.50 -0.10
N ALA A 92 7.49 -2.65 -0.56
CA ALA A 92 7.17 -3.29 -1.84
C ALA A 92 7.87 -2.64 -3.03
N ALA A 93 7.94 -1.30 -3.06
CA ALA A 93 8.59 -0.57 -4.14
C ALA A 93 10.12 -0.67 -4.15
N ARG A 94 10.75 -0.99 -3.00
CA ARG A 94 12.20 -1.19 -2.87
C ARG A 94 12.61 -2.65 -3.07
N CYS A 95 11.70 -3.60 -2.92
CA CYS A 95 11.93 -5.01 -3.18
C CYS A 95 12.21 -5.22 -4.67
N ASP A 96 13.34 -5.84 -4.96
CA ASP A 96 13.92 -6.03 -6.28
C ASP A 96 13.52 -7.35 -6.94
N HIS A 97 12.70 -8.15 -6.27
CA HIS A 97 12.09 -9.38 -6.78
C HIS A 97 10.57 -9.40 -6.52
N GLU A 98 9.87 -10.37 -7.09
CA GLU A 98 8.48 -10.62 -6.74
C GLU A 98 8.40 -11.24 -5.34
N CYS A 99 7.57 -10.65 -4.48
CA CYS A 99 7.38 -11.09 -3.10
C CYS A 99 5.88 -11.20 -2.82
N PRO A 100 5.24 -12.35 -3.14
CA PRO A 100 3.80 -12.53 -2.95
C PRO A 100 3.37 -12.39 -1.48
N GLN A 101 4.26 -12.71 -0.54
CA GLN A 101 4.07 -12.58 0.90
C GLN A 101 3.69 -11.16 1.34
N LEU A 102 4.08 -10.13 0.58
CA LEU A 102 3.72 -8.75 0.89
C LEU A 102 2.21 -8.49 0.79
N LEU A 103 1.46 -9.29 0.01
CA LEU A 103 -0.01 -9.24 0.01
C LEU A 103 -0.58 -9.76 1.33
N ASP A 104 -0.02 -10.86 1.85
CA ASP A 104 -0.44 -11.41 3.14
C ASP A 104 -0.18 -10.41 4.27
N VAL A 105 0.99 -9.75 4.26
CA VAL A 105 1.30 -8.68 5.23
C VAL A 105 0.33 -7.49 5.10
N LEU A 106 -0.08 -7.16 3.87
CA LEU A 106 -1.04 -6.09 3.63
C LEU A 106 -2.43 -6.43 4.19
N ASP A 107 -2.88 -7.67 4.01
CA ASP A 107 -4.14 -8.15 4.55
C ASP A 107 -4.10 -8.26 6.08
N LEU A 108 -2.96 -8.68 6.63
CA LEU A 108 -2.69 -8.64 8.08
C LEU A 108 -2.80 -7.21 8.63
N ALA A 109 -2.22 -6.24 7.93
CA ALA A 109 -2.29 -4.82 8.29
C ALA A 109 -3.72 -4.29 8.32
N ALA A 110 -4.56 -4.67 7.35
CA ALA A 110 -5.96 -4.27 7.31
C ALA A 110 -6.79 -4.89 8.46
N ARG A 111 -6.42 -6.10 8.89
CA ARG A 111 -7.11 -6.83 9.95
C ARG A 111 -6.66 -6.46 11.35
N SER A 112 -5.60 -5.66 11.49
CA SER A 112 -4.93 -5.42 12.75
C SER A 112 -5.05 -3.97 13.24
N LYS A 113 -5.18 -3.82 14.56
CA LYS A 113 -4.97 -2.57 15.30
C LYS A 113 -3.65 -2.57 16.09
N GLU A 114 -2.78 -3.55 15.84
CA GLU A 114 -1.46 -3.69 16.47
C GLU A 114 -0.52 -2.52 16.14
N GLU A 115 0.61 -2.50 16.85
CA GLU A 115 1.71 -1.59 16.62
C GLU A 115 2.25 -1.69 15.18
N SER A 116 2.09 -0.60 14.42
CA SER A 116 2.40 -0.55 12.99
C SER A 116 3.83 -0.95 12.65
N TRP A 117 4.79 -0.75 13.55
CA TRP A 117 6.21 -1.07 13.30
C TRP A 117 6.48 -2.58 13.18
N LYS A 118 5.74 -3.43 13.90
CA LYS A 118 5.91 -4.90 13.83
C LYS A 118 5.51 -5.43 12.46
N ILE A 119 4.40 -4.92 11.93
CA ILE A 119 3.87 -5.32 10.63
C ILE A 119 4.79 -4.81 9.49
N VAL A 120 5.30 -3.58 9.59
CA VAL A 120 6.29 -3.08 8.62
C VAL A 120 7.57 -3.93 8.64
N ARG A 121 8.06 -4.30 9.84
CA ARG A 121 9.22 -5.20 9.95
C ARG A 121 8.95 -6.56 9.30
N LEU A 122 7.75 -7.12 9.45
CA LEU A 122 7.36 -8.38 8.81
C LEU A 122 7.40 -8.27 7.28
N ALA A 123 7.00 -7.14 6.70
CA ALA A 123 7.15 -6.87 5.27
C ALA A 123 8.63 -6.78 4.86
N GLU A 124 9.47 -6.12 5.66
CA GLU A 124 10.91 -6.03 5.40
C GLU A 124 11.60 -7.40 5.44
N GLU A 125 11.25 -8.27 6.38
CA GLU A 125 11.78 -9.63 6.45
C GLU A 125 11.30 -10.49 5.27
N ALA A 126 10.05 -10.34 4.82
CA ALA A 126 9.54 -11.00 3.62
C ALA A 126 10.43 -10.71 2.38
N CYS A 127 10.82 -9.45 2.20
CA CYS A 127 11.70 -9.02 1.10
C CYS A 127 13.16 -9.47 1.23
N ARG A 128 13.56 -10.05 2.37
CA ARG A 128 14.91 -10.58 2.60
C ARG A 128 14.98 -12.10 2.49
N CYS A 129 13.84 -12.76 2.28
CA CYS A 129 13.80 -14.22 2.20
C CYS A 129 14.34 -14.70 0.86
N GLU A 130 15.49 -15.38 0.88
CA GLU A 130 16.11 -15.95 -0.33
C GLU A 130 16.02 -17.48 -0.34
N THR A 131 15.96 -18.10 0.84
CA THR A 131 15.99 -19.55 1.03
C THR A 131 14.68 -20.11 1.61
N PRO A 132 14.34 -21.39 1.37
CA PRO A 132 13.19 -22.04 2.00
C PRO A 132 13.18 -21.90 3.54
N GLU A 133 14.35 -21.94 4.17
CA GLU A 133 14.50 -21.78 5.61
C GLU A 133 14.17 -20.35 6.07
N ASP A 134 14.47 -19.33 5.26
CA ASP A 134 14.06 -17.95 5.53
C ASP A 134 12.54 -17.83 5.49
N TYR A 135 11.91 -18.40 4.47
CA TYR A 135 10.45 -18.42 4.34
C TYR A 135 9.78 -19.16 5.49
N ALA A 136 10.33 -20.29 5.93
CA ALA A 136 9.82 -21.02 7.09
C ALA A 136 9.89 -20.16 8.37
N ARG A 137 11.00 -19.44 8.60
CA ARG A 137 11.12 -18.52 9.75
C ARG A 137 10.15 -17.35 9.63
N TRP A 138 10.01 -16.78 8.43
CA TRP A 138 9.07 -15.71 8.16
C TRP A 138 7.62 -16.15 8.42
N HIS A 139 7.23 -17.36 8.01
CA HIS A 139 5.89 -17.91 8.27
C HIS A 139 5.59 -18.02 9.77
N VAL A 140 6.55 -18.49 10.57
CA VAL A 140 6.37 -18.53 12.04
C VAL A 140 6.16 -17.13 12.63
N MET A 141 6.86 -16.12 12.10
CA MET A 141 6.65 -14.72 12.52
C MET A 141 5.28 -14.20 12.09
N TYR A 142 4.87 -14.51 10.86
CA TYR A 142 3.58 -14.13 10.31
C TYR A 142 2.44 -14.75 11.13
N ASP A 143 2.49 -16.05 11.40
CA ASP A 143 1.45 -16.78 12.12
C ASP A 143 1.23 -16.18 13.52
N ARG A 144 2.32 -15.92 14.26
CA ARG A 144 2.26 -15.25 15.58
C ARG A 144 1.57 -13.89 15.53
N GLN A 145 1.83 -13.10 14.50
CA GLN A 145 1.17 -11.79 14.34
C GLN A 145 -0.29 -11.95 13.89
N SER A 146 -0.59 -12.99 13.10
CA SER A 146 -1.92 -13.30 12.61
C SER A 146 -2.88 -13.73 13.71
N GLU A 147 -2.37 -14.34 14.79
CA GLU A 147 -3.15 -14.72 15.97
C GLU A 147 -3.68 -13.51 16.76
N ALA A 148 -3.00 -12.37 16.67
CA ALA A 148 -3.32 -11.15 17.40
C ALA A 148 -4.18 -10.14 16.60
N VAL A 149 -4.68 -10.53 15.43
CA VAL A 149 -5.52 -9.65 14.60
C VAL A 149 -6.83 -9.29 15.28
N THR A 150 -7.28 -8.07 15.03
CA THR A 150 -8.56 -7.58 15.56
C THR A 150 -9.74 -8.15 14.78
N TYR A 151 -9.58 -8.35 13.47
CA TYR A 151 -10.64 -8.79 12.58
C TYR A 151 -10.32 -10.16 11.96
N PRO A 152 -11.32 -11.06 11.85
CA PRO A 152 -11.11 -12.40 11.30
C PRO A 152 -10.81 -12.38 9.80
N SER A 153 -11.21 -11.32 9.09
CA SER A 153 -10.96 -11.14 7.65
C SER A 153 -10.86 -9.66 7.29
N VAL A 154 -10.29 -9.37 6.12
CA VAL A 154 -10.28 -8.01 5.57
C VAL A 154 -11.70 -7.51 5.34
N ALA A 155 -12.60 -8.35 4.83
CA ALA A 155 -14.01 -7.99 4.63
C ALA A 155 -14.67 -7.54 5.94
N ALA A 156 -14.45 -8.27 7.04
CA ALA A 156 -14.95 -7.89 8.35
C ALA A 156 -14.36 -6.55 8.85
N ALA A 157 -13.08 -6.28 8.55
CA ALA A 157 -12.44 -5.00 8.85
C ALA A 157 -13.07 -3.85 8.03
N ILE A 158 -13.31 -4.05 6.73
CA ILE A 158 -13.96 -3.08 5.85
C ILE A 158 -15.38 -2.77 6.34
N GLU A 159 -16.16 -3.81 6.67
CA GLU A 159 -17.50 -3.64 7.22
C GLU A 159 -17.49 -2.85 8.53
N ALA A 160 -16.48 -3.05 9.38
CA ALA A 160 -16.34 -2.31 10.62
C ALA A 160 -16.00 -0.83 10.41
N GLU A 161 -15.15 -0.49 9.42
CA GLU A 161 -14.88 0.92 9.06
C GLU A 161 -16.09 1.61 8.43
N GLY A 162 -16.87 0.90 7.60
CA GLY A 162 -18.06 1.46 6.96
C GLY A 162 -19.23 1.76 7.89
N ARG A 163 -19.18 1.29 9.15
CA ARG A 163 -20.17 1.58 10.19
C ARG A 163 -19.84 2.82 11.03
N ASN A 164 -18.64 3.39 10.87
CA ASN A 164 -18.19 4.61 11.57
C ASN A 164 -18.30 5.86 10.69
#